data_AF-A0A3M1BFE7-F1
#
_entry.id   AF-A0A3M1BFE7-F1
#
_cell.length_a   1.000
_cell.length_b   1.000
_cell.length_c   1.000
_cell.angle_alpha   90.00
_cell.angle_beta   90.00
_cell.angle_gamma   90.00
#
_symmetry.space_group_name_H-M   'P 1'
#
loop_
_entity.id
_entity.type
_entity.pdbx_description
1 polymer ?
#
loop_
_entity_poly.entity_id
_entity_poly.type
_entity_poly.pdbx_seq_one_letter_code
_entity_poly.pdbx_strand_id
1 'polypeptide(L)'
;PGKKSAERNVCDICEQRRDDRARKWATGLGKTSLTIWTDEVADKNGRLALLVGSFELTHWLSGNLVRTLAVRAPKDNHTSKDVSKNPSFARLRRIWETTRNFWAEVAPIKDDCLNGRTLVENVLSRDSIRNKRLVFKGRVNADLGPYHSYELVIDGKGVPVLWDPERRAFITTVNLEWLKKELLEKEEEEQKENLIIRLRKLNENVEVSIQTPGGYGEESRNIGSLTIENIAEGITFMDGEYLPIVPILNEPSTFILLLSAEDAMSLVQEIRKKYEREMGKVRNRLPMHLSLIFAHKRTPLRALFDAGRQALARRGNASDWTVINVENNLIPDFLQNDPHFKTSKLIVLDRNGRKVTWRVPLTMGDGQTEDVWYPYVLMQNTEQPKKKSLWFELTDDQWKNPWNEKHKYQVYAGEVQQGEKVYFTPSTFDFEFLDVTSRRFEMYYDDDGQRASIKRRPYLLDELDEWGQMVSHLNHLERHQVYQTVQMLEATRELWGVGYPDSPEEETVFSQFVEDTLANAAWPKSHQWMSISKEDRNLLVKAGVNGVLKDVVELYFQILKTKFNAQPVKSS
;
A
#
# COMPACT_ATOMS: atom_id res chain seq x y z
N PRO A 1 -5.22 38.49 -19.08
CA PRO A 1 -5.90 37.82 -17.96
C PRO A 1 -7.36 38.25 -17.89
N GLY A 2 -8.29 37.32 -18.06
CA GLY A 2 -9.68 37.51 -17.68
C GLY A 2 -9.81 37.79 -16.18
N LYS A 3 -10.95 38.33 -15.75
CA LYS A 3 -11.22 38.76 -14.36
C LYS A 3 -10.88 37.66 -13.34
N LYS A 4 -11.35 36.43 -13.58
CA LYS A 4 -11.09 35.24 -12.75
C LYS A 4 -9.59 34.91 -12.63
N SER A 5 -8.82 35.05 -13.71
CA SER A 5 -7.38 34.78 -13.74
C SER A 5 -6.60 35.85 -12.97
N ALA A 6 -7.00 37.12 -13.12
CA ALA A 6 -6.41 38.25 -12.41
C ALA A 6 -6.65 38.16 -10.89
N GLU A 7 -7.87 37.84 -10.46
CA GLU A 7 -8.23 37.62 -9.04
C GLU A 7 -7.42 36.49 -8.39
N ARG A 8 -6.97 35.51 -9.19
CA ARG A 8 -6.25 34.32 -8.73
C ARG A 8 -4.75 34.37 -8.96
N ASN A 9 -4.21 35.50 -9.43
CA ASN A 9 -2.79 35.67 -9.77
C ASN A 9 -2.23 34.57 -10.69
N VAL A 10 -3.02 34.12 -11.68
CA VAL A 10 -2.61 33.12 -12.68
C VAL A 10 -2.90 33.64 -14.09
N CYS A 11 -2.17 33.13 -15.09
CA CYS A 11 -2.48 33.45 -16.49
C CYS A 11 -3.72 32.68 -16.96
N ASP A 12 -4.34 33.13 -18.06
CA ASP A 12 -5.56 32.52 -18.61
C ASP A 12 -5.36 31.04 -18.97
N ILE A 13 -4.17 30.67 -19.46
CA ILE A 13 -3.83 29.28 -19.80
C ILE A 13 -3.77 28.42 -18.53
N CYS A 14 -3.13 28.91 -17.46
CA CYS A 14 -3.06 28.21 -16.18
C CYS A 14 -4.45 28.07 -15.55
N GLU A 15 -5.31 29.09 -15.66
CA GLU A 15 -6.68 29.03 -15.19
C GLU A 15 -7.51 28.03 -16.00
N GLN A 16 -7.37 27.99 -17.33
CA GLN A 16 -7.98 26.95 -18.17
C GLN A 16 -7.53 25.54 -17.77
N ARG A 17 -6.24 25.34 -17.47
CA ARG A 17 -5.68 24.05 -17.02
C ARG A 17 -6.18 23.58 -15.65
N ARG A 18 -6.80 24.46 -14.84
CA ARG A 18 -7.35 24.08 -13.52
C ARG A 18 -8.68 23.32 -13.63
N ASP A 19 -9.23 23.16 -14.83
CA ASP A 19 -10.26 22.18 -15.21
C ASP A 19 -11.59 22.22 -14.44
N ASP A 20 -11.80 23.24 -13.60
CA ASP A 20 -12.93 23.41 -12.69
C ASP A 20 -13.32 22.10 -11.96
N ARG A 21 -12.31 21.37 -11.43
CA ARG A 21 -12.51 20.05 -10.80
C ARG A 21 -13.56 20.04 -9.69
N ALA A 22 -13.64 21.12 -8.90
CA ALA A 22 -14.62 21.27 -7.82
C ALA A 22 -16.07 21.30 -8.35
N ARG A 23 -16.31 22.00 -9.47
CA ARG A 23 -17.61 21.98 -10.15
C ARG A 23 -17.93 20.58 -10.66
N LYS A 24 -17.01 19.95 -11.40
CA LYS A 24 -17.21 18.59 -11.94
C LYS A 24 -17.56 17.60 -10.83
N TRP A 25 -16.83 17.66 -9.71
CA TRP A 25 -17.10 16.88 -8.51
C TRP A 25 -18.51 17.14 -7.97
N ALA A 26 -18.86 18.39 -7.66
CA ALA A 26 -20.17 18.75 -7.09
C ALA A 26 -21.36 18.36 -7.97
N THR A 27 -21.25 18.56 -9.29
CA THR A 27 -22.29 18.16 -10.27
C THR A 27 -22.33 16.65 -10.53
N GLY A 28 -21.22 15.95 -10.24
CA GLY A 28 -21.07 14.51 -10.42
C GLY A 28 -21.41 13.68 -9.16
N LEU A 29 -21.68 14.34 -8.04
CA LEU A 29 -22.09 13.68 -6.79
C LEU A 29 -23.30 12.76 -7.04
N GLY A 30 -23.18 11.50 -6.63
CA GLY A 30 -24.16 10.43 -6.88
C GLY A 30 -23.87 9.59 -8.13
N LYS A 31 -22.99 10.04 -9.04
CA LYS A 31 -22.48 9.26 -10.17
C LYS A 31 -21.08 8.69 -9.92
N THR A 32 -20.30 9.41 -9.11
CA THR A 32 -18.96 8.99 -8.69
C THR A 32 -18.89 8.85 -7.18
N SER A 33 -18.17 7.83 -6.72
CA SER A 33 -17.82 7.65 -5.31
C SER A 33 -16.49 8.30 -4.95
N LEU A 34 -15.71 8.81 -5.92
CA LEU A 34 -14.37 9.34 -5.66
C LEU A 34 -14.39 10.76 -5.07
N THR A 35 -13.46 11.03 -4.16
CA THR A 35 -13.21 12.38 -3.64
C THR A 35 -12.11 13.09 -4.44
N ILE A 36 -12.06 14.42 -4.32
CA ILE A 36 -10.93 15.25 -4.75
C ILE A 36 -10.26 15.99 -3.58
N TRP A 37 -10.76 15.79 -2.35
CA TRP A 37 -10.41 16.57 -1.17
C TRP A 37 -9.47 15.77 -0.26
N THR A 38 -8.30 16.32 0.05
CA THR A 38 -7.34 15.69 0.95
C THR A 38 -7.89 15.54 2.37
N ASP A 39 -8.76 16.46 2.80
CA ASP A 39 -9.44 16.40 4.09
C ASP A 39 -10.47 15.26 4.18
N GLU A 40 -11.05 14.83 3.06
CA GLU A 40 -11.87 13.61 2.99
C GLU A 40 -11.02 12.35 2.96
N VAL A 41 -9.84 12.39 2.34
CA VAL A 41 -8.91 11.24 2.31
C VAL A 41 -8.27 10.99 3.68
N ALA A 42 -7.91 12.03 4.40
CA ALA A 42 -7.23 11.91 5.69
C ALA A 42 -8.05 11.11 6.71
N ASP A 43 -7.37 10.27 7.50
CA ASP A 43 -7.97 9.52 8.60
C ASP A 43 -8.42 10.46 9.74
N LYS A 44 -9.03 9.87 10.79
CA LYS A 44 -9.47 10.61 11.99
C LYS A 44 -8.34 11.28 12.80
N ASN A 45 -7.08 11.00 12.46
CA ASN A 45 -5.90 11.63 13.04
C ASN A 45 -5.27 12.68 12.11
N GLY A 46 -5.94 13.02 11.00
CA GLY A 46 -5.44 13.96 10.01
C GLY A 46 -4.28 13.42 9.17
N ARG A 47 -4.14 12.10 9.05
CA ARG A 47 -3.04 11.44 8.32
C ARG A 47 -3.54 10.79 7.04
N LEU A 48 -2.71 10.89 6.01
CA LEU A 48 -2.92 10.29 4.70
C LEU A 48 -1.68 9.51 4.28
N ALA A 49 -1.86 8.61 3.33
CA ALA A 49 -0.78 7.85 2.71
C ALA A 49 -0.80 8.07 1.20
N LEU A 50 0.38 8.17 0.60
CA LEU A 50 0.59 7.98 -0.83
C LEU A 50 1.11 6.57 -1.04
N LEU A 51 0.27 5.71 -1.61
CA LEU A 51 0.65 4.39 -2.05
C LEU A 51 1.23 4.49 -3.46
N VAL A 52 2.49 4.08 -3.59
CA VAL A 52 3.23 4.01 -4.84
C VAL A 52 3.52 2.55 -5.15
N GLY A 53 3.09 2.09 -6.32
CA GLY A 53 3.36 0.75 -6.83
C GLY A 53 4.13 0.80 -8.14
N SER A 54 5.04 -0.15 -8.35
CA SER A 54 5.68 -0.34 -9.65
C SER A 54 5.93 -1.80 -10.00
N PHE A 55 5.87 -2.08 -11.30
CA PHE A 55 6.34 -3.33 -11.90
C PHE A 55 7.64 -3.06 -12.67
N GLU A 56 8.62 -3.96 -12.52
CA GLU A 56 9.85 -3.92 -13.32
C GLU A 56 9.64 -4.51 -14.71
N LEU A 57 9.23 -3.66 -15.64
CA LEU A 57 8.86 -4.05 -17.00
C LEU A 57 10.00 -3.94 -18.02
N THR A 58 11.14 -3.36 -17.67
CA THR A 58 12.25 -3.07 -18.59
C THR A 58 12.64 -4.29 -19.44
N HIS A 59 12.94 -5.42 -18.80
CA HIS A 59 13.37 -6.62 -19.52
C HIS A 59 12.22 -7.41 -20.15
N TRP A 60 10.98 -7.20 -19.69
CA TRP A 60 9.77 -7.74 -20.33
C TRP A 60 9.44 -7.02 -21.63
N LEU A 61 9.44 -5.68 -21.62
CA LEU A 61 9.13 -4.85 -22.79
C LEU A 61 10.28 -4.80 -23.78
N SER A 62 11.53 -5.01 -23.34
CA SER A 62 12.63 -5.25 -24.27
C SER A 62 12.42 -6.54 -25.06
N GLY A 63 11.86 -7.59 -24.46
CA GLY A 63 11.67 -8.92 -25.07
C GLY A 63 12.55 -10.02 -24.47
N ASN A 64 13.60 -9.67 -23.70
CA ASN A 64 14.51 -10.63 -23.06
C ASN A 64 13.76 -11.65 -22.20
N LEU A 65 12.84 -11.19 -21.34
CA LEU A 65 12.08 -12.10 -20.48
C LEU A 65 10.94 -12.82 -21.21
N VAL A 66 10.52 -12.37 -22.40
CA VAL A 66 9.56 -13.13 -23.20
C VAL A 66 10.17 -14.45 -23.67
N ARG A 67 11.48 -14.47 -23.95
CA ARG A 67 12.23 -15.68 -24.33
C ARG A 67 12.39 -16.70 -23.20
N THR A 68 12.06 -16.32 -21.96
CA THR A 68 11.99 -17.23 -20.81
C THR A 68 10.70 -18.05 -20.77
N LEU A 69 9.76 -17.79 -21.69
CA LEU A 69 8.50 -18.51 -21.79
C LEU A 69 8.54 -19.50 -22.95
N ALA A 70 8.02 -20.70 -22.74
CA ALA A 70 7.98 -21.75 -23.75
C ALA A 70 6.67 -21.71 -24.57
N VAL A 71 6.73 -22.05 -25.87
CA VAL A 71 5.56 -22.32 -26.73
C VAL A 71 5.19 -23.80 -26.78
N ARG A 72 6.14 -24.67 -26.42
CA ARG A 72 6.00 -26.14 -26.37
C ARG A 72 6.85 -26.69 -25.23
N ALA A 73 6.52 -27.87 -24.74
CA ALA A 73 7.33 -28.53 -23.71
C ALA A 73 8.75 -28.81 -24.25
N PRO A 74 9.82 -28.45 -23.52
CA PRO A 74 11.20 -28.70 -23.92
C PRO A 74 11.62 -30.15 -23.59
N LYS A 75 10.98 -31.12 -24.24
CA LYS A 75 11.28 -32.56 -24.06
C LYS A 75 12.39 -33.03 -25.00
N ASP A 76 12.26 -32.71 -26.28
CA ASP A 76 13.20 -33.15 -27.33
C ASP A 76 14.13 -32.02 -27.79
N ASN A 77 13.72 -30.76 -27.60
CA ASN A 77 14.49 -29.57 -27.92
C ASN A 77 14.73 -28.76 -26.66
N HIS A 78 15.98 -28.39 -26.43
CA HIS A 78 16.41 -27.68 -25.22
C HIS A 78 17.02 -26.32 -25.51
N THR A 79 16.74 -25.72 -26.67
CA THR A 79 17.24 -24.37 -26.99
C THR A 79 16.08 -23.36 -27.11
N SER A 80 16.34 -22.11 -26.72
CA SER A 80 15.34 -21.04 -26.78
C SER A 80 14.88 -20.73 -28.20
N LYS A 81 15.70 -21.03 -29.22
CA LYS A 81 15.31 -20.87 -30.63
C LYS A 81 14.13 -21.77 -31.00
N ASP A 82 14.10 -22.98 -30.46
CA ASP A 82 13.07 -23.99 -30.77
C ASP A 82 11.87 -23.92 -29.83
N VAL A 83 12.13 -23.56 -28.58
CA VAL A 83 11.18 -23.66 -27.46
C VAL A 83 10.51 -22.34 -27.12
N SER A 84 11.19 -21.20 -27.24
CA SER A 84 10.74 -19.97 -26.61
C SER A 84 9.72 -19.17 -27.42
N LYS A 85 8.90 -18.38 -26.71
CA LYS A 85 8.02 -17.37 -27.31
C LYS A 85 8.84 -16.24 -27.96
N ASN A 86 8.45 -15.85 -29.18
CA ASN A 86 9.01 -14.65 -29.83
C ASN A 86 8.46 -13.36 -29.19
N PRO A 87 9.26 -12.32 -28.97
CA PRO A 87 8.81 -11.02 -28.45
C PRO A 87 8.09 -10.19 -29.53
N SER A 88 6.92 -10.64 -30.01
CA SER A 88 6.12 -9.89 -30.98
C SER A 88 5.42 -8.68 -30.33
N PHE A 89 5.15 -7.64 -31.12
CA PHE A 89 4.42 -6.44 -30.67
C PHE A 89 3.12 -6.80 -29.93
N ALA A 90 2.33 -7.74 -30.46
CA ALA A 90 1.10 -8.18 -29.81
C ALA A 90 1.32 -8.79 -28.41
N ARG A 91 2.44 -9.49 -28.20
CA ARG A 91 2.79 -10.08 -26.90
C ARG A 91 3.29 -9.03 -25.92
N LEU A 92 4.12 -8.08 -26.38
CA LEU A 92 4.57 -6.94 -25.56
C LEU A 92 3.38 -6.06 -25.15
N ARG A 93 2.47 -5.79 -26.09
CA ARG A 93 1.22 -5.08 -25.83
C ARG A 93 0.35 -5.81 -24.80
N ARG A 94 0.24 -7.14 -24.87
CA ARG A 94 -0.51 -7.92 -23.86
C ARG A 94 0.11 -7.80 -22.47
N ILE A 95 1.44 -7.85 -22.35
CA ILE A 95 2.13 -7.65 -21.06
C ILE A 95 1.84 -6.25 -20.50
N TRP A 96 1.91 -5.24 -21.36
CA TRP A 96 1.58 -3.84 -21.04
C TRP A 96 0.12 -3.70 -20.59
N GLU A 97 -0.83 -4.30 -21.30
CA GLU A 97 -2.26 -4.25 -20.97
C GLU A 97 -2.56 -5.01 -19.68
N THR A 98 -1.99 -6.19 -19.47
CA THR A 98 -2.19 -6.99 -18.25
C THR A 98 -1.73 -6.25 -17.00
N THR A 99 -0.56 -5.62 -17.03
CA THR A 99 -0.03 -4.87 -15.87
C THR A 99 -0.78 -3.57 -15.63
N ARG A 100 -1.25 -2.89 -16.69
CA ARG A 100 -2.14 -1.74 -16.55
C ARG A 100 -3.50 -2.12 -15.95
N ASN A 101 -4.08 -3.22 -16.43
CA ASN A 101 -5.37 -3.72 -15.95
C ASN A 101 -5.29 -4.15 -14.49
N PHE A 102 -4.17 -4.77 -14.07
CA PHE A 102 -3.90 -5.09 -12.67
C PHE A 102 -4.12 -3.86 -11.77
N TRP A 103 -3.52 -2.70 -12.12
CA TRP A 103 -3.69 -1.46 -11.36
C TRP A 103 -5.08 -0.85 -11.47
N ALA A 104 -5.70 -0.92 -12.65
CA ALA A 104 -7.07 -0.44 -12.83
C ALA A 104 -8.08 -1.20 -11.96
N GLU A 105 -7.90 -2.52 -11.81
CA GLU A 105 -8.71 -3.37 -10.93
C GLU A 105 -8.43 -3.12 -9.44
N VAL A 106 -7.25 -2.59 -9.09
CA VAL A 106 -6.94 -2.16 -7.72
C VAL A 106 -7.72 -0.91 -7.36
N ALA A 107 -7.54 0.18 -8.12
CA ALA A 107 -8.24 1.45 -7.91
C ALA A 107 -8.29 2.27 -9.22
N PRO A 108 -9.44 2.35 -9.92
CA PRO A 108 -9.53 3.00 -11.23
C PRO A 108 -9.48 4.54 -11.11
N ILE A 109 -8.92 5.23 -12.13
CA ILE A 109 -8.83 6.72 -12.16
C ILE A 109 -10.17 7.39 -12.47
N LYS A 110 -11.09 6.66 -13.10
CA LYS A 110 -12.45 7.07 -13.43
C LYS A 110 -13.38 5.94 -13.05
N ASP A 111 -14.66 6.22 -12.81
CA ASP A 111 -15.71 5.19 -12.71
C ASP A 111 -15.98 4.45 -14.05
N ASP A 112 -15.04 4.51 -15.00
CA ASP A 112 -15.14 3.82 -16.27
C ASP A 112 -14.94 2.32 -16.06
N CYS A 113 -16.08 1.62 -15.97
CA CYS A 113 -16.33 0.30 -16.56
C CYS A 113 -15.41 -0.85 -16.11
N LEU A 114 -15.42 -1.18 -14.82
CA LEU A 114 -15.15 -2.55 -14.38
C LEU A 114 -16.48 -3.19 -13.97
N ASN A 115 -16.74 -4.40 -14.48
CA ASN A 115 -17.90 -5.19 -14.04
C ASN A 115 -17.60 -5.72 -12.63
N GLY A 116 -18.12 -5.06 -11.59
CA GLY A 116 -18.00 -5.48 -10.19
C GLY A 116 -17.24 -4.49 -9.31
N ARG A 117 -17.12 -4.82 -8.01
CA ARG A 117 -16.38 -4.01 -7.03
C ARG A 117 -14.88 -4.18 -7.22
N THR A 118 -14.17 -3.06 -7.24
CA THR A 118 -12.71 -2.95 -7.27
C THR A 118 -12.08 -3.43 -5.97
N LEU A 119 -10.76 -3.69 -5.98
CA LEU A 119 -10.06 -4.13 -4.77
C LEU A 119 -10.17 -3.10 -3.65
N VAL A 120 -9.97 -1.82 -3.98
CA VAL A 120 -10.07 -0.73 -3.00
C VAL A 120 -11.47 -0.59 -2.43
N GLU A 121 -12.52 -0.78 -3.23
CA GLU A 121 -13.89 -0.79 -2.73
C GLU A 121 -14.12 -1.93 -1.73
N ASN A 122 -13.56 -3.11 -1.96
CA ASN A 122 -13.73 -4.23 -1.03
C ASN A 122 -13.04 -3.98 0.32
N VAL A 123 -11.94 -3.22 0.34
CA VAL A 123 -11.19 -2.91 1.57
C VAL A 123 -11.78 -1.70 2.31
N LEU A 124 -12.24 -0.68 1.58
CA LEU A 124 -12.62 0.62 2.13
C LEU A 124 -14.14 0.85 2.22
N SER A 125 -14.98 0.06 1.55
CA SER A 125 -16.44 0.20 1.69
C SER A 125 -16.88 -0.28 3.06
N ARG A 126 -17.30 0.65 3.90
CA ARG A 126 -17.84 0.40 5.25
C ARG A 126 -19.14 1.17 5.38
N ASP A 127 -20.17 0.56 5.99
CA ASP A 127 -21.31 1.33 6.48
C ASP A 127 -20.85 2.13 7.71
N SER A 128 -20.26 3.29 7.45
CA SER A 128 -19.72 4.20 8.44
C SER A 128 -20.00 5.64 8.05
N ILE A 129 -20.05 6.51 9.06
CA ILE A 129 -20.07 7.97 8.86
C ILE A 129 -18.83 8.44 8.10
N ARG A 130 -17.73 7.67 8.10
CA ARG A 130 -16.49 7.92 7.36
C ARG A 130 -16.71 8.22 5.88
N ASN A 131 -17.64 7.50 5.26
CA ASN A 131 -17.90 7.53 3.83
C ASN A 131 -19.09 8.45 3.48
N LYS A 132 -19.62 9.20 4.45
CA LYS A 132 -20.80 10.06 4.28
C LYS A 132 -20.39 11.53 4.30
N ARG A 133 -21.23 12.39 3.75
CA ARG A 133 -21.09 13.85 3.77
C ARG A 133 -22.28 14.48 4.47
N LEU A 134 -22.07 15.63 5.11
CA LEU A 134 -23.15 16.47 5.59
C LEU A 134 -23.45 17.57 4.58
N VAL A 135 -24.72 17.95 4.52
CA VAL A 135 -25.22 19.08 3.76
C VAL A 135 -25.80 20.08 4.75
N PHE A 136 -25.38 21.34 4.62
CA PHE A 136 -25.92 22.46 5.38
C PHE A 136 -26.77 23.35 4.45
N LYS A 137 -28.04 23.51 4.77
CA LYS A 137 -29.00 24.36 4.07
C LYS A 137 -29.50 25.45 5.01
N GLY A 138 -29.75 26.62 4.44
CA GLY A 138 -30.24 27.76 5.18
C GLY A 138 -30.19 29.05 4.36
N ARG A 139 -30.46 30.16 5.04
CA ARG A 139 -30.37 31.49 4.44
C ARG A 139 -28.92 31.95 4.50
N VAL A 140 -28.34 32.19 3.32
CA VAL A 140 -26.95 32.66 3.18
C VAL A 140 -26.95 34.18 3.06
N ASN A 141 -26.14 34.84 3.90
CA ASN A 141 -25.84 36.26 3.84
C ASN A 141 -24.34 36.45 3.56
N ALA A 142 -23.92 36.14 2.33
CA ALA A 142 -22.55 36.27 1.84
C ALA A 142 -22.55 36.27 0.30
N ASP A 143 -21.56 36.91 -0.32
CA ASP A 143 -21.29 36.76 -1.75
C ASP A 143 -20.37 35.57 -1.98
N LEU A 144 -20.94 34.45 -2.43
CA LEU A 144 -20.23 33.18 -2.58
C LEU A 144 -19.93 32.89 -4.05
N GLY A 145 -18.65 32.71 -4.35
CA GLY A 145 -18.20 32.12 -5.61
C GLY A 145 -18.76 30.70 -5.80
N PRO A 146 -19.23 30.35 -7.02
CA PRO A 146 -19.83 29.06 -7.30
C PRO A 146 -18.78 27.93 -7.20
N TYR A 147 -19.13 26.84 -6.52
CA TYR A 147 -18.26 25.67 -6.30
C TYR A 147 -16.92 26.01 -5.65
N HIS A 148 -16.90 27.06 -4.82
CA HIS A 148 -15.74 27.47 -4.05
C HIS A 148 -15.74 26.82 -2.66
N SER A 149 -14.55 26.63 -2.10
CA SER A 149 -14.36 26.10 -0.75
C SER A 149 -14.39 27.21 0.29
N TYR A 150 -15.09 26.97 1.39
CA TYR A 150 -15.21 27.85 2.55
C TYR A 150 -15.04 27.05 3.84
N GLU A 151 -15.00 27.75 4.97
CA GLU A 151 -15.12 27.15 6.28
C GLU A 151 -16.39 27.65 6.97
N LEU A 152 -17.20 26.73 7.51
CA LEU A 152 -18.28 27.06 8.44
C LEU A 152 -17.74 26.99 9.86
N VAL A 153 -17.86 28.06 10.64
CA VAL A 153 -17.36 28.10 12.02
C VAL A 153 -18.39 27.53 12.98
N ILE A 154 -18.22 26.28 13.37
CA ILE A 154 -19.09 25.55 14.30
C ILE A 154 -18.31 25.33 15.60
N ASP A 155 -18.85 25.79 16.74
CA ASP A 155 -18.19 25.74 18.06
C ASP A 155 -16.74 26.28 18.03
N GLY A 156 -16.52 27.37 17.29
CA GLY A 156 -15.19 28.00 17.13
C GLY A 156 -14.21 27.23 16.24
N LYS A 157 -14.64 26.14 15.59
CA LYS A 157 -13.84 25.34 14.67
C LYS A 157 -14.27 25.58 13.22
N GLY A 158 -13.32 25.82 12.33
CA GLY A 158 -13.56 25.90 10.89
C GLY A 158 -13.82 24.50 10.31
N VAL A 159 -15.01 24.29 9.76
CA VAL A 159 -15.42 23.06 9.08
C VAL A 159 -15.32 23.28 7.57
N PRO A 160 -14.41 22.58 6.86
CA PRO A 160 -14.26 22.71 5.41
C PRO A 160 -15.53 22.27 4.67
N VAL A 161 -16.03 23.16 3.82
CA VAL A 161 -17.22 22.94 3.00
C VAL A 161 -17.03 23.48 1.57
N LEU A 162 -17.81 22.97 0.63
CA LEU A 162 -17.97 23.55 -0.70
C LEU A 162 -19.37 24.15 -0.83
N TRP A 163 -19.47 25.35 -1.39
CA TRP A 163 -20.75 25.95 -1.77
C TRP A 163 -21.23 25.43 -3.12
N ASP A 164 -22.39 24.78 -3.14
CA ASP A 164 -23.08 24.34 -4.35
C ASP A 164 -24.28 25.29 -4.64
N PRO A 165 -24.18 26.14 -5.67
CA PRO A 165 -25.24 27.09 -6.01
C PRO A 165 -26.51 26.42 -6.54
N GLU A 166 -26.42 25.23 -7.16
CA GLU A 166 -27.59 24.52 -7.70
C GLU A 166 -28.42 23.92 -6.57
N ARG A 167 -27.74 23.31 -5.59
CA ARG A 167 -28.38 22.76 -4.38
C ARG A 167 -28.71 23.84 -3.35
N ARG A 168 -28.17 25.04 -3.51
CA ARG A 168 -28.20 26.16 -2.54
C ARG A 168 -27.79 25.68 -1.15
N ALA A 169 -26.69 24.93 -1.08
CA ALA A 169 -26.25 24.27 0.12
C ALA A 169 -24.72 24.20 0.22
N PHE A 170 -24.22 24.10 1.44
CA PHE A 170 -22.83 23.74 1.70
C PHE A 170 -22.70 22.23 1.87
N ILE A 171 -21.64 21.65 1.30
CA ILE A 171 -21.36 20.21 1.37
C ILE A 171 -20.02 20.05 2.08
N THR A 172 -19.95 19.23 3.13
CA THR A 172 -18.67 18.97 3.82
C THR A 172 -17.66 18.35 2.87
N THR A 173 -16.41 18.82 2.95
CA THR A 173 -15.28 18.29 2.20
C THR A 173 -14.23 17.72 3.16
N VAL A 174 -14.68 17.10 4.24
CA VAL A 174 -13.84 16.60 5.34
C VAL A 174 -14.32 15.23 5.81
N ASN A 175 -13.39 14.41 6.32
CA ASN A 175 -13.70 13.19 7.03
C ASN A 175 -14.60 13.48 8.25
N LEU A 176 -15.82 12.93 8.25
CA LEU A 176 -16.77 13.14 9.34
C LEU A 176 -16.38 12.45 10.66
N GLU A 177 -15.53 11.42 10.64
CA GLU A 177 -14.98 10.85 11.87
C GLU A 177 -13.95 11.78 12.52
N TRP A 178 -13.15 12.47 11.70
CA TRP A 178 -12.27 13.54 12.17
C TRP A 178 -13.10 14.68 12.74
N LEU A 179 -14.15 15.11 12.02
CA LEU A 179 -15.04 16.18 12.47
C LEU A 179 -15.74 15.84 13.78
N LYS A 180 -16.23 14.60 13.91
CA LYS A 180 -16.82 14.07 15.14
C LYS A 180 -15.85 14.23 16.32
N LYS A 181 -14.60 13.82 16.15
CA LYS A 181 -13.55 13.92 17.18
C LYS A 181 -13.16 15.36 17.54
N GLU A 182 -13.24 16.28 16.59
CA GLU A 182 -12.92 17.70 16.84
C GLU A 182 -14.05 18.45 17.54
N LEU A 183 -15.30 18.04 17.33
CA LEU A 183 -16.48 18.71 17.88
C LEU A 183 -17.04 18.04 19.15
N LEU A 184 -16.85 16.74 19.33
CA LEU A 184 -17.28 16.06 20.55
C LEU A 184 -16.21 16.11 21.63
N GLU A 185 -16.64 16.41 22.84
CA GLU A 185 -15.80 16.25 24.03
C GLU A 185 -15.67 14.76 24.40
N LYS A 186 -14.62 14.40 25.15
CA LYS A 186 -14.39 12.99 25.56
C LYS A 186 -15.58 12.38 26.29
N GLU A 187 -16.27 13.18 27.11
CA GLU A 187 -17.47 12.76 27.86
C GLU A 187 -18.65 12.44 26.93
N GLU A 188 -18.80 13.15 25.81
CA GLU A 188 -19.87 12.93 24.84
C GLU A 188 -19.61 11.68 23.96
N GLU A 189 -18.33 11.39 23.67
CA GLU A 189 -17.93 10.14 23.02
C GLU A 189 -18.26 8.91 23.89
N GLU A 190 -18.05 9.00 25.21
CA GLU A 190 -18.39 7.95 26.19
C GLU A 190 -19.90 7.71 26.28
N GLN A 191 -20.70 8.77 26.14
CA GLN A 191 -22.16 8.70 26.09
C GLN A 191 -22.72 8.21 24.74
N LYS A 192 -21.84 7.87 23.79
CA LYS A 192 -22.18 7.44 22.42
C LYS A 192 -23.00 8.48 21.65
N GLU A 193 -22.81 9.76 21.94
CA GLU A 193 -23.47 10.81 21.17
C GLU A 193 -23.01 10.76 19.70
N ASN A 194 -23.96 10.97 18.79
CA ASN A 194 -23.66 11.05 17.36
C ASN A 194 -23.51 12.52 16.96
N LEU A 195 -22.61 12.79 16.02
CA LEU A 195 -22.34 14.10 15.42
C LEU A 195 -23.63 14.86 15.07
N ILE A 196 -24.63 14.18 14.49
CA ILE A 196 -25.93 14.81 14.17
C ILE A 196 -26.68 15.27 15.42
N ILE A 197 -26.67 14.48 16.50
CA ILE A 197 -27.35 14.86 17.75
C ILE A 197 -26.68 16.10 18.34
N ARG A 198 -25.34 16.12 18.39
CA ARG A 198 -24.57 17.28 18.85
C ARG A 198 -24.86 18.53 18.01
N LEU A 199 -24.82 18.41 16.69
CA LEU A 199 -25.16 19.51 15.78
C LEU A 199 -26.61 19.99 15.95
N ARG A 200 -27.53 19.11 16.35
CA ARG A 200 -28.93 19.43 16.66
C ARG A 200 -29.18 20.04 18.03
N LYS A 201 -28.24 19.93 18.97
CA LYS A 201 -28.30 20.58 20.29
C LYS A 201 -27.95 22.07 20.24
N LEU A 202 -27.39 22.55 19.13
CA LEU A 202 -27.33 23.98 18.84
C LEU A 202 -28.77 24.52 18.79
N ASN A 203 -29.07 25.71 19.33
CA ASN A 203 -30.45 26.24 19.45
C ASN A 203 -31.26 26.20 18.13
N GLU A 204 -32.61 26.20 18.18
CA GLU A 204 -33.49 26.08 17.01
C GLU A 204 -33.12 26.98 15.80
N ASN A 205 -32.54 28.17 16.06
CA ASN A 205 -31.90 29.01 15.05
C ASN A 205 -30.39 29.11 15.31
N VAL A 206 -29.58 28.56 14.39
CA VAL A 206 -28.12 28.65 14.44
C VAL A 206 -27.62 29.59 13.35
N GLU A 207 -26.95 30.66 13.75
CA GLU A 207 -26.17 31.48 12.83
C GLU A 207 -24.71 31.02 12.88
N VAL A 208 -24.20 30.58 11.72
CA VAL A 208 -22.86 30.05 11.55
C VAL A 208 -22.05 31.00 10.69
N SER A 209 -20.86 31.42 11.13
CA SER A 209 -19.99 32.29 10.34
C SER A 209 -19.40 31.53 9.14
N ILE A 210 -19.36 32.18 7.99
CA ILE A 210 -18.73 31.69 6.76
C ILE A 210 -17.39 32.41 6.62
N GLN A 211 -16.30 31.64 6.52
CA GLN A 211 -14.96 32.17 6.34
C GLN A 211 -14.30 31.67 5.05
N THR A 212 -13.42 32.47 4.46
CA THR A 212 -12.47 31.97 3.46
C THR A 212 -11.33 31.24 4.18
N PRO A 213 -10.90 30.06 3.71
CA PRO A 213 -9.79 29.33 4.32
C PRO A 213 -8.51 30.17 4.26
N GLY A 214 -7.75 30.17 5.35
CA GLY A 214 -6.48 30.89 5.44
C GLY A 214 -5.43 30.33 4.47
N GLY A 215 -4.79 31.20 3.71
CA GLY A 215 -3.65 30.86 2.86
C GLY A 215 -2.33 30.74 3.63
N TYR A 216 -1.24 30.41 2.95
CA TYR A 216 0.09 30.47 3.55
C TYR A 216 0.41 31.91 3.96
N GLY A 217 0.40 32.18 5.27
CA GLY A 217 0.64 33.51 5.84
C GLY A 217 -0.58 34.44 5.87
N GLU A 218 -1.78 33.97 5.53
CA GLU A 218 -3.02 34.76 5.59
C GLU A 218 -4.00 34.17 6.60
N GLU A 219 -4.57 35.03 7.45
CA GLU A 219 -5.63 34.65 8.37
C GLU A 219 -6.95 34.38 7.62
N SER A 220 -7.78 33.50 8.18
CA SER A 220 -9.13 33.31 7.68
C SER A 220 -9.92 34.61 7.79
N ARG A 221 -10.71 34.93 6.77
CA ARG A 221 -11.52 36.15 6.73
C ARG A 221 -12.99 35.78 6.78
N ASN A 222 -13.73 36.37 7.73
CA ASN A 222 -15.17 36.26 7.77
C ASN A 222 -15.78 37.03 6.59
N ILE A 223 -16.63 36.36 5.82
CA ILE A 223 -17.28 36.92 4.63
C ILE A 223 -18.80 36.95 4.73
N GLY A 224 -19.37 36.42 5.82
CA GLY A 224 -20.81 36.45 6.05
C GLY A 224 -21.30 35.34 6.97
N SER A 225 -22.59 35.01 6.87
CA SER A 225 -23.22 34.00 7.73
C SER A 225 -24.22 33.10 7.01
N LEU A 226 -24.42 31.92 7.57
CA LEU A 226 -25.45 30.97 7.23
C LEU A 226 -26.42 30.87 8.41
N THR A 227 -27.68 31.21 8.20
CA THR A 227 -28.75 31.01 9.18
C THR A 227 -29.49 29.71 8.89
N ILE A 228 -29.44 28.76 9.83
CA ILE A 228 -30.15 27.49 9.76
C ILE A 228 -31.41 27.61 10.63
N GLU A 229 -32.58 27.70 9.98
CA GLU A 229 -33.87 27.96 10.65
C GLU A 229 -34.52 26.69 11.24
N ASN A 230 -34.21 25.51 10.68
CA ASN A 230 -34.63 24.21 11.20
C ASN A 230 -33.45 23.25 11.08
N ILE A 231 -32.83 22.86 12.20
CA ILE A 231 -31.62 22.03 12.14
C ILE A 231 -31.90 20.62 11.60
N ALA A 232 -33.07 20.05 11.88
CA ALA A 232 -33.40 18.70 11.45
C ALA A 232 -33.46 18.58 9.92
N GLU A 233 -33.91 19.63 9.25
CA GLU A 233 -33.99 19.74 7.79
C GLU A 233 -32.76 20.44 7.17
N GLY A 234 -32.12 21.31 7.94
CA GLY A 234 -31.00 22.14 7.53
C GLY A 234 -29.65 21.44 7.61
N ILE A 235 -29.51 20.40 8.44
CA ILE A 235 -28.30 19.58 8.52
C ILE A 235 -28.67 18.12 8.30
N THR A 236 -28.37 17.61 7.10
CA THR A 236 -28.70 16.24 6.69
C THR A 236 -27.47 15.52 6.16
N PHE A 237 -27.50 14.18 6.21
CA PHE A 237 -26.56 13.42 5.39
C PHE A 237 -26.91 13.63 3.92
N MET A 238 -25.88 13.70 3.08
CA MET A 238 -26.04 13.62 1.64
C MET A 238 -26.35 12.18 1.23
N ASP A 239 -27.19 12.01 0.22
CA ASP A 239 -27.41 10.70 -0.37
C ASP A 239 -26.16 10.20 -1.09
N GLY A 240 -25.84 8.92 -0.90
CA GLY A 240 -24.67 8.27 -1.48
C GLY A 240 -23.43 8.33 -0.60
N GLU A 241 -22.53 7.38 -0.83
CA GLU A 241 -21.27 7.23 -0.11
C GLU A 241 -20.09 7.58 -1.01
N TYR A 242 -18.96 7.90 -0.39
CA TYR A 242 -17.69 8.13 -1.10
C TYR A 242 -16.60 7.21 -0.60
N LEU A 243 -15.63 6.92 -1.46
CA LEU A 243 -14.39 6.24 -1.11
C LEU A 243 -13.34 7.30 -0.73
N PRO A 244 -12.68 7.18 0.43
CA PRO A 244 -11.70 8.16 0.90
C PRO A 244 -10.35 8.00 0.18
N ILE A 245 -10.37 8.08 -1.15
CA ILE A 245 -9.22 7.91 -2.02
C ILE A 245 -9.18 8.96 -3.13
N VAL A 246 -7.98 9.25 -3.61
CA VAL A 246 -7.74 9.99 -4.86
C VAL A 246 -6.77 9.18 -5.71
N PRO A 247 -7.27 8.46 -6.72
CA PRO A 247 -6.43 7.80 -7.72
C PRO A 247 -5.67 8.85 -8.53
N ILE A 248 -4.37 8.63 -8.76
CA ILE A 248 -3.49 9.60 -9.43
C ILE A 248 -2.92 9.03 -10.72
N LEU A 249 -2.36 7.81 -10.70
CA LEU A 249 -1.79 7.14 -11.89
C LEU A 249 -2.05 5.63 -11.87
N ASN A 250 -2.39 5.09 -13.03
CA ASN A 250 -2.60 3.67 -13.33
C ASN A 250 -1.98 3.37 -14.70
N GLU A 251 -0.66 3.50 -14.75
CA GLU A 251 0.15 3.13 -15.91
C GLU A 251 0.70 1.72 -15.71
N PRO A 252 1.04 0.98 -16.78
CA PRO A 252 1.50 -0.41 -16.68
C PRO A 252 2.61 -0.64 -15.65
N SER A 253 3.61 0.23 -15.64
CA SER A 253 4.74 0.15 -14.71
C SER A 253 4.51 0.88 -13.39
N THR A 254 3.45 1.69 -13.27
CA THR A 254 3.37 2.72 -12.22
C THR A 254 1.96 2.95 -11.74
N PHE A 255 1.78 2.82 -10.44
CA PHE A 255 0.55 3.06 -9.72
C PHE A 255 0.76 4.11 -8.64
N ILE A 256 -0.12 5.10 -8.55
CA ILE A 256 -0.12 6.09 -7.49
C ILE A 256 -1.56 6.32 -7.01
N LEU A 257 -1.77 6.12 -5.72
CA LEU A 257 -3.05 6.30 -5.03
C LEU A 257 -2.84 7.09 -3.74
N LEU A 258 -3.65 8.14 -3.54
CA LEU A 258 -3.78 8.77 -2.23
C LEU A 258 -4.93 8.10 -1.47
N LEU A 259 -4.70 7.71 -0.21
CA LEU A 259 -5.70 7.06 0.63
C LEU A 259 -5.50 7.43 2.11
N SER A 260 -6.47 7.05 2.95
CA SER A 260 -6.35 7.20 4.39
C SER A 260 -5.13 6.42 4.92
N ALA A 261 -4.43 6.96 5.93
CA ALA A 261 -3.29 6.26 6.49
C ALA A 261 -3.72 4.92 7.10
N GLU A 262 -4.83 4.89 7.84
CA GLU A 262 -5.33 3.71 8.56
C GLU A 262 -5.71 2.53 7.65
N ASP A 263 -6.12 2.77 6.41
CA ASP A 263 -6.50 1.71 5.46
C ASP A 263 -5.35 1.25 4.57
N ALA A 264 -4.23 1.97 4.57
CA ALA A 264 -3.14 1.79 3.61
C ALA A 264 -2.52 0.38 3.66
N MET A 265 -2.22 -0.13 4.86
CA MET A 265 -1.63 -1.47 4.99
C MET A 265 -2.60 -2.59 4.64
N SER A 266 -3.89 -2.42 4.92
CA SER A 266 -4.92 -3.39 4.51
C SER A 266 -4.96 -3.51 2.99
N LEU A 267 -4.91 -2.39 2.28
CA LEU A 267 -4.85 -2.40 0.82
C LEU A 267 -3.54 -3.02 0.29
N VAL A 268 -2.39 -2.72 0.90
CA VAL A 268 -1.10 -3.33 0.52
C VAL A 268 -1.15 -4.86 0.62
N GLN A 269 -1.73 -5.39 1.69
CA GLN A 269 -1.88 -6.85 1.86
C GLN A 269 -2.78 -7.46 0.77
N GLU A 270 -3.89 -6.81 0.43
CA GLU A 270 -4.77 -7.29 -0.64
C GLU A 270 -4.12 -7.18 -2.03
N ILE A 271 -3.36 -6.11 -2.31
CA ILE A 271 -2.58 -5.99 -3.55
C ILE A 271 -1.54 -7.10 -3.64
N ARG A 272 -0.85 -7.41 -2.54
CA ARG A 272 0.10 -8.52 -2.48
C ARG A 272 -0.58 -9.86 -2.79
N LYS A 273 -1.73 -10.16 -2.19
CA LYS A 273 -2.50 -11.39 -2.47
C LYS A 273 -2.92 -11.46 -3.94
N LYS A 274 -3.41 -10.36 -4.51
CA LYS A 274 -3.75 -10.24 -5.93
C LYS A 274 -2.54 -10.52 -6.82
N TYR A 275 -1.38 -9.95 -6.48
CA TYR A 275 -0.12 -10.17 -7.20
C TYR A 275 0.34 -11.63 -7.14
N GLU A 276 0.30 -12.27 -5.98
CA GLU A 276 0.67 -13.70 -5.86
C GLU A 276 -0.24 -14.59 -6.70
N ARG A 277 -1.56 -14.31 -6.68
CA ARG A 277 -2.56 -15.03 -7.47
C ARG A 277 -2.34 -14.88 -8.97
N GLU A 278 -2.20 -13.64 -9.46
CA GLU A 278 -2.23 -13.35 -10.90
C GLU A 278 -0.86 -13.43 -11.57
N MET A 279 0.23 -13.19 -10.83
CA MET A 279 1.60 -13.16 -11.35
C MET A 279 2.45 -14.34 -10.84
N GLY A 280 1.86 -15.29 -10.11
CA GLY A 280 2.56 -16.40 -9.45
C GLY A 280 3.50 -17.20 -10.37
N LYS A 281 3.16 -17.36 -11.66
CA LYS A 281 3.98 -18.11 -12.64
C LYS A 281 5.31 -17.45 -13.00
N VAL A 282 5.38 -16.13 -12.87
CA VAL A 282 6.52 -15.31 -13.31
C VAL A 282 7.08 -14.42 -12.20
N ARG A 283 6.63 -14.64 -10.97
CA ARG A 283 6.99 -13.84 -9.78
C ARG A 283 8.50 -13.72 -9.56
N ASN A 284 9.27 -14.74 -9.92
CA ASN A 284 10.73 -14.73 -9.85
C ASN A 284 11.41 -13.66 -10.72
N ARG A 285 10.70 -13.09 -11.71
CA ARG A 285 11.25 -12.18 -12.72
C ARG A 285 10.31 -11.04 -13.12
N LEU A 286 9.20 -10.86 -12.41
CA LEU A 286 8.30 -9.72 -12.54
C LEU A 286 8.04 -9.17 -11.14
N PRO A 287 9.05 -8.62 -10.45
CA PRO A 287 8.87 -8.12 -9.10
C PRO A 287 7.88 -6.95 -9.08
N MET A 288 7.15 -6.84 -7.97
CA MET A 288 6.31 -5.70 -7.65
C MET A 288 6.91 -4.97 -6.45
N HIS A 289 7.01 -3.66 -6.58
CA HIS A 289 7.60 -2.78 -5.58
C HIS A 289 6.51 -1.86 -5.04
N LEU A 290 6.17 -1.98 -3.77
CA LEU A 290 5.18 -1.13 -3.09
C LEU A 290 5.85 -0.19 -2.09
N SER A 291 5.39 1.05 -1.99
CA SER A 291 5.87 2.03 -1.02
C SER A 291 4.71 2.84 -0.44
N LEU A 292 4.72 3.05 0.88
CA LEU A 292 3.77 3.93 1.56
C LEU A 292 4.47 5.18 2.11
N ILE A 293 4.13 6.35 1.58
CA ILE A 293 4.60 7.62 2.12
C ILE A 293 3.47 8.25 2.92
N PHE A 294 3.62 8.29 4.24
CA PHE A 294 2.66 8.87 5.15
C PHE A 294 2.95 10.35 5.37
N ALA A 295 1.90 11.14 5.59
CA ALA A 295 2.04 12.53 5.96
C ALA A 295 0.80 13.03 6.72
N HIS A 296 0.96 14.12 7.48
CA HIS A 296 -0.20 14.87 7.95
C HIS A 296 -0.85 15.61 6.78
N LYS A 297 -2.17 15.80 6.78
CA LYS A 297 -2.94 16.45 5.71
C LYS A 297 -2.53 17.89 5.40
N ARG A 298 -1.83 18.55 6.33
CA ARG A 298 -1.25 19.89 6.16
C ARG A 298 0.15 19.89 5.53
N THR A 299 0.75 18.72 5.34
CA THR A 299 2.05 18.59 4.68
C THR A 299 1.90 19.00 3.22
N PRO A 300 2.78 19.86 2.68
CA PRO A 300 2.69 20.25 1.28
C PRO A 300 2.68 19.04 0.36
N LEU A 301 1.66 18.92 -0.49
CA LEU A 301 1.51 17.79 -1.43
C LEU A 301 2.75 17.58 -2.30
N ARG A 302 3.47 18.65 -2.65
CA ARG A 302 4.74 18.58 -3.36
C ARG A 302 5.77 17.70 -2.64
N ALA A 303 5.91 17.81 -1.33
CA ALA A 303 6.86 16.99 -0.57
C ALA A 303 6.48 15.51 -0.62
N LEU A 304 5.17 15.22 -0.54
CA LEU A 304 4.63 13.87 -0.66
C LEU A 304 4.89 13.26 -2.05
N PHE A 305 4.67 14.04 -3.12
CA PHE A 305 4.95 13.60 -4.49
C PHE A 305 6.44 13.48 -4.81
N ASP A 306 7.28 14.36 -4.27
CA ASP A 306 8.73 14.27 -4.42
C ASP A 306 9.25 12.97 -3.81
N ALA A 307 8.78 12.61 -2.60
CA ALA A 307 9.10 11.32 -1.97
C ALA A 307 8.55 10.12 -2.78
N GLY A 308 7.32 10.22 -3.27
CA GLY A 308 6.72 9.17 -4.11
C GLY A 308 7.48 8.97 -5.43
N ARG A 309 8.00 10.03 -6.03
CA ARG A 309 8.86 9.94 -7.22
C ARG A 309 10.18 9.24 -6.92
N GLN A 310 10.79 9.50 -5.76
CA GLN A 310 12.00 8.78 -5.34
C GLN A 310 11.70 7.30 -5.09
N ALA A 311 10.54 6.97 -4.52
CA ALA A 311 10.08 5.60 -4.35
C ALA A 311 10.03 4.80 -5.68
N LEU A 312 9.69 5.47 -6.79
CA LEU A 312 9.67 4.86 -8.14
C LEU A 312 11.07 4.64 -8.73
N ALA A 313 12.12 5.27 -8.18
CA ALA A 313 13.49 5.05 -8.62
C ALA A 313 14.08 3.74 -8.09
N ARG A 314 13.44 3.11 -7.11
CA ARG A 314 13.82 1.78 -6.59
C ARG A 314 13.80 0.75 -7.71
N ARG A 315 14.86 -0.04 -7.80
CA ARG A 315 15.00 -1.13 -8.75
C ARG A 315 15.05 -2.48 -8.04
N GLY A 316 14.50 -3.50 -8.68
CA GLY A 316 14.68 -4.88 -8.26
C GLY A 316 16.07 -5.41 -8.58
N ASN A 317 16.78 -5.93 -7.57
CA ASN A 317 18.08 -6.58 -7.77
C ASN A 317 17.90 -8.09 -7.91
N ALA A 318 18.09 -8.62 -9.12
CA ALA A 318 18.06 -10.05 -9.35
C ALA A 318 19.35 -10.67 -8.82
N SER A 319 19.22 -11.77 -8.07
CA SER A 319 20.37 -12.38 -7.43
C SER A 319 20.23 -13.88 -7.29
N ASP A 320 21.30 -14.51 -6.80
CA ASP A 320 21.30 -15.91 -6.42
C ASP A 320 20.55 -16.10 -5.10
N TRP A 321 19.63 -17.05 -5.08
CA TRP A 321 18.90 -17.49 -3.90
C TRP A 321 19.01 -19.00 -3.72
N THR A 322 19.15 -19.45 -2.49
CA THR A 322 19.24 -20.88 -2.18
C THR A 322 17.86 -21.41 -1.82
N VAL A 323 17.46 -22.52 -2.44
CA VAL A 323 16.21 -23.21 -2.11
C VAL A 323 16.40 -23.97 -0.80
N ILE A 324 15.72 -23.51 0.26
CA ILE A 324 15.84 -24.11 1.59
C ILE A 324 14.70 -25.06 1.93
N ASN A 325 13.54 -24.93 1.26
CA ASN A 325 12.41 -25.83 1.43
C ASN A 325 11.59 -25.91 0.13
N VAL A 326 11.03 -27.10 -0.14
CA VAL A 326 10.08 -27.34 -1.23
C VAL A 326 8.95 -28.23 -0.77
N GLU A 327 7.71 -27.82 -1.04
CA GLU A 327 6.53 -28.59 -0.68
C GLU A 327 5.51 -28.56 -1.82
N ASN A 328 4.71 -29.62 -1.95
CA ASN A 328 3.70 -29.72 -3.01
C ASN A 328 2.33 -29.36 -2.45
N ASN A 329 1.59 -28.53 -3.18
CA ASN A 329 0.21 -28.16 -2.89
C ASN A 329 -0.03 -27.47 -1.53
N LEU A 330 1.01 -26.84 -0.94
CA LEU A 330 0.86 -26.00 0.25
C LEU A 330 0.49 -24.56 -0.16
N ILE A 331 -0.80 -24.23 -0.02
CA ILE A 331 -1.35 -22.91 -0.38
C ILE A 331 -2.22 -22.32 0.73
N PRO A 332 -2.21 -20.99 0.91
CA PRO A 332 -3.08 -20.28 1.84
C PRO A 332 -4.54 -20.25 1.36
N ASP A 333 -5.47 -19.99 2.29
CA ASP A 333 -6.92 -19.98 2.05
C ASP A 333 -7.35 -19.11 0.85
N PHE A 334 -6.71 -17.95 0.64
CA PHE A 334 -7.07 -17.04 -0.45
C PHE A 334 -6.74 -17.58 -1.86
N LEU A 335 -5.99 -18.69 -1.96
CA LEU A 335 -5.66 -19.37 -3.21
C LEU A 335 -6.37 -20.73 -3.38
N GLN A 336 -7.02 -21.27 -2.34
CA GLN A 336 -7.60 -22.62 -2.36
C GLN A 336 -8.63 -22.83 -3.47
N ASN A 337 -9.39 -21.80 -3.81
CA ASN A 337 -10.45 -21.85 -4.81
C ASN A 337 -9.98 -21.42 -6.22
N ASP A 338 -8.70 -21.12 -6.40
CA ASP A 338 -8.17 -20.70 -7.70
C ASP A 338 -7.75 -21.94 -8.53
N PRO A 339 -8.35 -22.16 -9.73
CA PRO A 339 -8.02 -23.32 -10.57
C PRO A 339 -6.54 -23.42 -10.96
N HIS A 340 -5.81 -22.30 -11.02
CA HIS A 340 -4.38 -22.31 -11.31
C HIS A 340 -3.54 -22.96 -10.20
N PHE A 341 -4.05 -23.01 -8.97
CA PHE A 341 -3.33 -23.52 -7.80
C PHE A 341 -3.74 -24.94 -7.41
N LYS A 342 -4.62 -25.58 -8.19
CA LYS A 342 -5.02 -26.99 -7.96
C LYS A 342 -3.81 -27.94 -7.92
N THR A 343 -2.80 -27.66 -8.73
CA THR A 343 -1.45 -28.20 -8.52
C THR A 343 -0.49 -27.04 -8.37
N SER A 344 0.28 -27.03 -7.30
CA SER A 344 1.23 -25.98 -7.01
C SER A 344 2.46 -26.51 -6.30
N LYS A 345 3.53 -25.72 -6.35
CA LYS A 345 4.76 -26.00 -5.62
C LYS A 345 5.15 -24.79 -4.78
N LEU A 346 5.29 -24.99 -3.48
CA LEU A 346 5.91 -24.06 -2.58
C LEU A 346 7.43 -24.17 -2.73
N ILE A 347 8.10 -23.04 -2.95
CA ILE A 347 9.55 -22.93 -2.96
C ILE A 347 9.92 -21.83 -1.97
N VAL A 348 10.61 -22.18 -0.89
CA VAL A 348 11.15 -21.22 0.07
C VAL A 348 12.60 -20.98 -0.26
N LEU A 349 12.93 -19.72 -0.50
CA LEU A 349 14.24 -19.24 -0.89
C LEU A 349 14.87 -18.46 0.25
N ASP A 350 16.16 -18.66 0.50
CA ASP A 350 16.95 -17.88 1.46
C ASP A 350 18.09 -17.13 0.77
N ARG A 351 18.30 -15.90 1.22
CA ARG A 351 19.51 -15.12 0.97
C ARG A 351 19.83 -14.31 2.22
N ASN A 352 20.98 -14.58 2.82
CA ASN A 352 21.48 -13.87 4.01
C ASN A 352 20.45 -13.84 5.16
N GLY A 353 19.71 -14.93 5.37
CA GLY A 353 18.74 -15.05 6.46
C GLY A 353 17.39 -14.36 6.22
N ARG A 354 17.20 -13.75 5.03
CA ARG A 354 15.91 -13.24 4.54
C ARG A 354 15.26 -14.29 3.65
N LYS A 355 13.95 -14.48 3.80
CA LYS A 355 13.21 -15.55 3.13
C LYS A 355 12.20 -14.99 2.13
N VAL A 356 12.08 -15.65 0.98
CA VAL A 356 11.01 -15.43 0.00
C VAL A 356 10.23 -16.72 -0.14
N THR A 357 8.89 -16.61 -0.14
CA THR A 357 8.02 -17.75 -0.33
C THR A 357 7.34 -17.66 -1.69
N TRP A 358 7.74 -18.53 -2.62
CA TRP A 358 7.17 -18.58 -3.96
C TRP A 358 6.25 -19.78 -4.11
N ARG A 359 4.94 -19.52 -4.18
CA ARG A 359 3.93 -20.53 -4.54
C ARG A 359 3.72 -20.51 -6.03
N VAL A 360 4.24 -21.52 -6.70
CA VAL A 360 4.21 -21.62 -8.15
C VAL A 360 2.97 -22.40 -8.57
N PRO A 361 1.99 -21.78 -9.27
CA PRO A 361 0.90 -22.53 -9.87
C PRO A 361 1.42 -23.33 -11.08
N LEU A 362 1.13 -24.62 -11.08
CA LEU A 362 1.60 -25.59 -12.08
C LEU A 362 0.50 -26.05 -13.05
N THR A 363 -0.72 -25.48 -12.95
CA THR A 363 -1.82 -25.74 -13.89
C THR A 363 -2.25 -24.50 -14.67
N MET A 364 -2.87 -24.75 -15.83
CA MET A 364 -3.57 -23.75 -16.63
C MET A 364 -4.90 -23.35 -15.95
N GLY A 365 -5.60 -22.38 -16.54
CA GLY A 365 -6.83 -21.82 -15.94
C GLY A 365 -8.01 -22.78 -15.87
N ASP A 366 -7.91 -23.94 -16.53
CA ASP A 366 -8.87 -25.03 -16.41
C ASP A 366 -8.67 -25.88 -15.15
N GLY A 367 -7.55 -25.71 -14.43
CA GLY A 367 -7.17 -26.55 -13.30
C GLY A 367 -6.99 -28.03 -13.67
N GLN A 368 -6.70 -28.35 -14.93
CA GLN A 368 -6.52 -29.73 -15.39
C GLN A 368 -5.25 -29.89 -16.20
N THR A 369 -4.98 -28.94 -17.09
CA THR A 369 -3.81 -28.99 -17.96
C THR A 369 -2.56 -28.55 -17.20
N GLU A 370 -1.53 -29.41 -17.16
CA GLU A 370 -0.22 -29.05 -16.63
C GLU A 370 0.39 -27.89 -17.42
N ASP A 371 0.89 -26.88 -16.73
CA ASP A 371 1.48 -25.69 -17.36
C ASP A 371 2.97 -25.89 -17.66
N VAL A 372 3.26 -26.45 -18.82
CA VAL A 372 4.64 -26.60 -19.34
C VAL A 372 5.17 -25.35 -20.06
N TRP A 373 4.47 -24.20 -19.99
CA TRP A 373 4.74 -23.02 -20.82
C TRP A 373 5.31 -21.82 -20.06
N TYR A 374 4.87 -21.56 -18.84
CA TYR A 374 5.17 -20.32 -18.11
C TYR A 374 6.13 -20.47 -16.91
N PRO A 375 5.95 -21.45 -16.00
CA PRO A 375 6.64 -21.47 -14.72
C PRO A 375 8.04 -22.08 -14.84
N TYR A 376 8.95 -21.28 -15.41
CA TYR A 376 10.38 -21.59 -15.47
C TYR A 376 11.17 -20.63 -14.59
N VAL A 377 12.28 -21.13 -14.04
CA VAL A 377 13.23 -20.35 -13.25
C VAL A 377 14.64 -20.51 -13.82
N LEU A 378 15.40 -19.43 -13.81
CA LEU A 378 16.80 -19.43 -14.22
C LEU A 378 17.65 -20.05 -13.11
N MET A 379 18.49 -21.01 -13.49
CA MET A 379 19.43 -21.65 -12.56
C MET A 379 20.70 -20.83 -12.46
N GLN A 380 21.32 -20.83 -11.28
CA GLN A 380 22.66 -20.24 -11.08
C GLN A 380 23.77 -21.09 -11.71
N ASN A 381 23.50 -22.37 -12.02
CA ASN A 381 24.50 -23.24 -12.63
C ASN A 381 24.77 -22.86 -14.10
N THR A 382 26.03 -22.94 -14.50
CA THR A 382 26.50 -22.77 -15.89
C THR A 382 26.55 -24.08 -16.66
N GLU A 383 26.23 -25.21 -16.02
CA GLU A 383 26.17 -26.53 -16.64
C GLU A 383 24.73 -26.98 -16.92
N GLN A 384 24.62 -27.85 -17.93
CA GLN A 384 23.35 -28.45 -18.34
C GLN A 384 22.69 -29.23 -17.18
N PRO A 385 21.39 -29.04 -16.93
CA PRO A 385 20.68 -29.70 -15.84
C PRO A 385 20.32 -31.17 -16.18
N LYS A 386 21.29 -32.08 -16.09
CA LYS A 386 21.17 -33.50 -16.50
C LYS A 386 20.08 -34.31 -15.79
N LYS A 387 19.60 -33.87 -14.62
CA LYS A 387 18.58 -34.56 -13.81
C LYS A 387 17.16 -33.97 -13.96
N LYS A 388 16.96 -33.03 -14.88
CA LYS A 388 15.69 -32.32 -15.08
C LYS A 388 15.07 -32.75 -16.40
N SER A 389 13.76 -32.97 -16.44
CA SER A 389 13.06 -33.40 -17.66
C SER A 389 12.57 -32.21 -18.48
N LEU A 390 12.28 -31.07 -17.84
CA LEU A 390 11.79 -29.87 -18.50
C LEU A 390 12.75 -28.71 -18.27
N TRP A 391 13.62 -28.47 -19.25
CA TRP A 391 14.62 -27.41 -19.19
C TRP A 391 14.99 -26.93 -20.60
N PHE A 392 15.47 -25.69 -20.72
CA PHE A 392 16.04 -25.19 -21.97
C PHE A 392 17.08 -24.08 -21.73
N GLU A 393 17.97 -23.91 -22.69
CA GLU A 393 19.06 -22.97 -22.73
C GLU A 393 18.68 -21.72 -23.52
N LEU A 394 18.97 -20.54 -22.97
CA LEU A 394 18.93 -19.26 -23.68
C LEU A 394 20.16 -19.16 -24.60
N THR A 395 19.98 -19.48 -25.88
CA THR A 395 21.06 -19.53 -26.91
C THR A 395 20.97 -18.41 -27.95
N ASP A 396 20.11 -17.42 -27.71
CA ASP A 396 19.85 -16.33 -28.67
C ASP A 396 20.80 -15.15 -28.38
N ASP A 397 21.69 -14.84 -29.33
CA ASP A 397 22.68 -13.76 -29.18
C ASP A 397 22.01 -12.39 -28.96
N GLN A 398 20.79 -12.20 -29.46
CA GLN A 398 20.00 -10.98 -29.25
C GLN A 398 19.26 -10.97 -27.91
N TRP A 399 18.98 -12.15 -27.33
CA TRP A 399 18.09 -12.29 -26.18
C TRP A 399 18.69 -13.21 -25.13
N LYS A 400 19.41 -12.62 -24.18
CA LYS A 400 20.13 -13.32 -23.11
C LYS A 400 19.45 -13.14 -21.76
N ASN A 401 19.94 -13.86 -20.76
CA ASN A 401 19.61 -13.54 -19.37
C ASN A 401 20.06 -12.09 -19.09
N PRO A 402 19.13 -11.16 -18.79
CA PRO A 402 19.45 -9.75 -18.65
C PRO A 402 20.26 -9.40 -17.41
N TRP A 403 20.35 -10.32 -16.44
CA TRP A 403 21.07 -10.10 -15.18
C TRP A 403 22.46 -10.73 -15.20
N ASN A 404 22.60 -11.90 -15.81
CA ASN A 404 23.89 -12.57 -15.93
C ASN A 404 23.91 -13.52 -17.13
N GLU A 405 24.60 -13.12 -18.21
CA GLU A 405 24.67 -13.89 -19.46
C GLU A 405 25.26 -15.29 -19.29
N LYS A 406 26.07 -15.53 -18.24
CA LYS A 406 26.66 -16.86 -17.97
C LYS A 406 25.59 -17.87 -17.55
N HIS A 407 24.50 -17.41 -16.96
CA HIS A 407 23.43 -18.25 -16.42
C HIS A 407 22.29 -18.36 -17.44
N LYS A 408 22.43 -19.35 -18.31
CA LYS A 408 21.61 -19.53 -19.51
C LYS A 408 20.57 -20.65 -19.40
N TYR A 409 20.63 -21.48 -18.36
CA TYR A 409 19.73 -22.62 -18.19
C TYR A 409 18.50 -22.26 -17.39
N GLN A 410 17.34 -22.64 -17.91
CA GLN A 410 16.06 -22.54 -17.24
C GLN A 410 15.51 -23.93 -16.97
N VAL A 411 14.93 -24.11 -15.78
CA VAL A 411 14.32 -25.37 -15.35
C VAL A 411 12.87 -25.09 -14.98
N TYR A 412 11.99 -26.03 -15.28
CA TYR A 412 10.60 -25.99 -14.84
C TYR A 412 10.54 -25.93 -13.32
N ALA A 413 9.81 -24.94 -12.79
CA ALA A 413 9.77 -24.67 -11.35
C ALA A 413 9.26 -25.90 -10.55
N GLY A 414 8.39 -26.71 -11.16
CA GLY A 414 7.92 -27.97 -10.59
C GLY A 414 9.02 -29.00 -10.29
N GLU A 415 10.19 -28.90 -10.93
CA GLU A 415 11.33 -29.81 -10.72
C GLU A 415 12.40 -29.26 -9.78
N VAL A 416 12.26 -28.03 -9.29
CA VAL A 416 13.25 -27.40 -8.38
C VAL A 416 13.32 -28.18 -7.06
N GLN A 417 14.51 -28.39 -6.54
CA GLN A 417 14.77 -29.17 -5.32
C GLN A 417 15.49 -28.34 -4.26
N GLN A 418 15.35 -28.75 -3.01
CA GLN A 418 16.09 -28.18 -1.88
C GLN A 418 17.61 -28.30 -2.13
N GLY A 419 18.35 -27.25 -1.75
CA GLY A 419 19.79 -27.11 -1.96
C GLY A 419 20.18 -26.49 -3.30
N GLU A 420 19.26 -26.39 -4.26
CA GLU A 420 19.55 -25.74 -5.54
C GLU A 420 19.62 -24.21 -5.43
N LYS A 421 20.39 -23.58 -6.32
CA LYS A 421 20.50 -22.12 -6.42
C LYS A 421 19.84 -21.60 -7.68
N VAL A 422 19.00 -20.59 -7.52
CA VAL A 422 18.19 -20.00 -8.60
C VAL A 422 18.34 -18.49 -8.65
N TYR A 423 18.10 -17.91 -9.83
CA TYR A 423 17.95 -16.46 -10.01
C TYR A 423 16.54 -16.03 -9.64
N PHE A 424 16.45 -15.10 -8.70
CA PHE A 424 15.18 -14.54 -8.25
C PHE A 424 15.31 -13.04 -8.04
N THR A 425 14.30 -12.30 -8.51
CA THR A 425 14.16 -10.86 -8.28
C THR A 425 13.03 -10.64 -7.27
N PRO A 426 13.33 -10.31 -6.00
CA PRO A 426 12.31 -10.20 -4.98
C PRO A 426 11.41 -8.98 -5.19
N SER A 427 10.13 -9.14 -4.84
CA SER A 427 9.23 -8.00 -4.63
C SER A 427 9.54 -7.35 -3.29
N THR A 428 9.36 -6.03 -3.18
CA THR A 428 9.74 -5.29 -1.97
C THR A 428 8.67 -4.32 -1.52
N PHE A 429 8.69 -4.02 -0.21
CA PHE A 429 7.87 -3.04 0.46
C PHE A 429 8.76 -2.00 1.16
N ASP A 430 8.38 -0.72 1.10
CA ASP A 430 9.06 0.33 1.86
C ASP A 430 8.03 1.33 2.41
N PHE A 431 8.42 2.11 3.41
CA PHE A 431 7.60 3.19 3.91
C PHE A 431 8.44 4.34 4.48
N GLU A 432 7.82 5.51 4.56
CA GLU A 432 8.39 6.69 5.20
C GLU A 432 7.26 7.57 5.77
N PHE A 433 7.51 8.22 6.91
CA PHE A 433 6.58 9.20 7.47
C PHE A 433 7.18 10.59 7.42
N LEU A 434 6.54 11.47 6.65
CA LEU A 434 6.93 12.88 6.53
C LEU A 434 6.40 13.68 7.73
N ASP A 435 6.95 13.40 8.92
CA ASP A 435 6.75 14.22 10.11
C ASP A 435 7.33 15.64 9.93
N VAL A 436 8.44 15.71 9.19
CA VAL A 436 9.02 16.93 8.63
C VAL A 436 9.25 16.77 7.14
N THR A 437 9.20 17.88 6.39
CA THR A 437 9.31 17.81 4.92
C THR A 437 10.65 17.28 4.43
N SER A 438 11.74 17.40 5.19
CA SER A 438 13.07 16.91 4.82
C SER A 438 13.17 15.39 4.72
N ARG A 439 12.29 14.64 5.42
CA ARG A 439 12.20 13.17 5.32
C ARG A 439 11.97 12.68 3.89
N ARG A 440 11.47 13.54 2.99
CA ARG A 440 11.28 13.20 1.58
C ARG A 440 12.57 12.76 0.86
N PHE A 441 13.73 13.13 1.38
CA PHE A 441 15.04 12.73 0.86
C PHE A 441 15.55 11.40 1.43
N GLU A 442 14.89 10.87 2.47
CA GLU A 442 15.25 9.58 3.03
C GLU A 442 14.90 8.44 2.07
N MET A 443 13.91 8.61 1.19
CA MET A 443 13.47 7.67 0.15
C MET A 443 14.48 7.49 -1.01
N TYR A 444 15.76 7.71 -0.74
CA TYR A 444 16.85 7.52 -1.69
C TYR A 444 17.36 6.07 -1.65
N TYR A 445 17.56 5.49 -2.83
CA TYR A 445 18.08 4.14 -3.01
C TYR A 445 19.44 4.18 -3.71
N ASP A 446 20.35 3.29 -3.30
CA ASP A 446 21.60 3.04 -4.01
C ASP A 446 21.39 2.18 -5.28
N ASP A 447 22.49 1.86 -5.96
CA ASP A 447 22.47 1.08 -7.21
C ASP A 447 21.93 -0.35 -7.02
N ASP A 448 21.97 -0.88 -5.80
CA ASP A 448 21.43 -2.19 -5.43
C ASP A 448 19.94 -2.12 -4.99
N GLY A 449 19.36 -0.91 -4.99
CA GLY A 449 17.99 -0.67 -4.58
C GLY A 449 17.78 -0.61 -3.07
N GLN A 450 18.85 -0.44 -2.29
CA GLN A 450 18.82 -0.36 -0.82
C GLN A 450 18.83 1.09 -0.33
N ARG A 451 18.22 1.35 0.83
CA ARG A 451 18.17 2.69 1.44
C ARG A 451 19.52 3.01 2.07
N ALA A 452 20.13 4.12 1.64
CA ALA A 452 21.45 4.53 2.12
C ALA A 452 21.46 4.83 3.64
N SER A 453 20.39 5.43 4.16
CA SER A 453 20.27 5.81 5.58
C SER A 453 19.80 4.68 6.50
N ILE A 454 19.08 3.69 5.96
CA ILE A 454 18.50 2.57 6.73
C ILE A 454 18.73 1.28 5.95
N LYS A 455 19.87 0.62 6.20
CA LYS A 455 20.33 -0.55 5.41
C LYS A 455 19.33 -1.70 5.26
N ARG A 456 18.34 -1.81 6.14
CA ARG A 456 17.34 -2.88 6.11
C ARG A 456 16.14 -2.58 5.22
N ARG A 457 15.91 -1.31 4.89
CA ARG A 457 14.85 -0.91 3.95
C ARG A 457 15.44 -0.90 2.53
N PRO A 458 14.70 -1.37 1.52
CA PRO A 458 13.33 -1.89 1.59
C PRO A 458 13.23 -3.34 2.13
N TYR A 459 12.07 -3.63 2.71
CA TYR A 459 11.67 -4.97 3.14
C TYR A 459 11.27 -5.82 1.93
N LEU A 460 11.38 -7.15 2.01
CA LEU A 460 10.76 -8.05 1.06
C LEU A 460 9.25 -7.97 1.25
N LEU A 461 8.51 -8.08 0.16
CA LEU A 461 7.05 -8.08 0.25
C LEU A 461 6.52 -9.29 1.06
N ASP A 462 7.28 -10.39 1.05
CA ASP A 462 7.03 -11.61 1.85
C ASP A 462 7.21 -11.40 3.36
N GLU A 463 8.09 -10.49 3.78
CA GLU A 463 8.33 -10.21 5.21
C GLU A 463 7.08 -9.59 5.88
N LEU A 464 6.11 -9.08 5.10
CA LEU A 464 4.88 -8.51 5.63
C LEU A 464 3.93 -9.53 6.30
N ASP A 465 4.07 -10.83 6.01
CA ASP A 465 3.33 -11.87 6.75
C ASP A 465 3.81 -11.95 8.20
N GLU A 466 5.13 -11.99 8.38
CA GLU A 466 5.79 -12.00 9.68
C GLU A 466 5.42 -10.75 10.49
N TRP A 467 5.27 -9.60 9.81
CA TRP A 467 4.83 -8.35 10.45
C TRP A 467 3.42 -8.47 11.01
N GLY A 468 2.49 -9.06 10.26
CA GLY A 468 1.13 -9.34 10.73
C GLY A 468 1.12 -10.23 11.98
N GLN A 469 1.97 -11.27 12.00
CA GLN A 469 2.12 -12.16 13.14
C GLN A 469 2.66 -11.43 14.37
N MET A 470 3.75 -10.67 14.23
CA MET A 470 4.31 -9.85 15.33
C MET A 470 3.29 -8.88 15.91
N VAL A 471 2.58 -8.15 15.04
CA VAL A 471 1.56 -7.18 15.47
C VAL A 471 0.41 -7.86 16.20
N SER A 472 0.03 -9.08 15.79
CA SER A 472 -1.02 -9.85 16.46
C SER A 472 -0.68 -10.10 17.94
N HIS A 473 0.58 -10.41 18.26
CA HIS A 473 1.04 -10.57 19.63
C HIS A 473 1.20 -9.23 20.35
N LEU A 474 1.86 -8.24 19.74
CA LEU A 474 2.09 -6.94 20.36
C LEU A 474 0.79 -6.20 20.69
N ASN A 475 -0.31 -6.45 19.98
CA ASN A 475 -1.64 -5.89 20.26
C ASN A 475 -2.23 -6.35 21.62
N HIS A 476 -1.68 -7.39 22.24
CA HIS A 476 -2.04 -7.82 23.61
C HIS A 476 -1.39 -6.95 24.68
N LEU A 477 -0.33 -6.21 24.36
CA LEU A 477 0.32 -5.26 25.27
C LEU A 477 -0.33 -3.88 25.18
N GLU A 478 -0.24 -3.11 26.26
CA GLU A 478 -0.56 -1.69 26.19
C GLU A 478 0.44 -0.93 25.31
N ARG A 479 -0.02 0.10 24.59
CA ARG A 479 0.86 0.87 23.69
C ARG A 479 2.09 1.45 24.38
N HIS A 480 1.91 1.94 25.61
CA HIS A 480 3.03 2.51 26.36
C HIS A 480 4.09 1.44 26.67
N GLN A 481 3.68 0.20 26.95
CA GLN A 481 4.58 -0.93 27.17
C GLN A 481 5.33 -1.29 25.88
N VAL A 482 4.64 -1.37 24.74
CA VAL A 482 5.29 -1.61 23.44
C VAL A 482 6.36 -0.57 23.15
N TYR A 483 6.07 0.71 23.39
CA TYR A 483 7.05 1.79 23.20
C TYR A 483 8.22 1.71 24.16
N GLN A 484 7.97 1.46 25.45
CA GLN A 484 9.03 1.30 26.46
C GLN A 484 9.97 0.16 26.11
N THR A 485 9.42 -1.00 25.73
CA THR A 485 10.19 -2.17 25.30
C THR A 485 11.10 -1.83 24.13
N VAL A 486 10.55 -1.30 23.02
CA VAL A 486 11.36 -0.97 21.84
C VAL A 486 12.39 0.13 22.11
N GLN A 487 12.03 1.17 22.88
CA GLN A 487 12.98 2.22 23.28
C GLN A 487 14.14 1.64 24.09
N MET A 488 13.86 0.72 25.02
CA MET A 488 14.91 0.07 25.80
C MET A 488 15.84 -0.78 24.92
N LEU A 489 15.29 -1.53 23.95
CA LEU A 489 16.09 -2.30 23.01
C LEU A 489 17.02 -1.41 22.18
N GLU A 490 16.49 -0.31 21.63
CA GLU A 490 17.26 0.57 20.75
C GLU A 490 18.26 1.45 21.51
N ALA A 491 17.93 1.89 22.73
CA ALA A 491 18.87 2.59 23.60
C ALA A 491 20.04 1.68 24.02
N THR A 492 19.76 0.42 24.39
CA THR A 492 20.82 -0.55 24.70
C THR A 492 21.65 -0.90 23.48
N ARG A 493 21.02 -1.04 22.30
CA ARG A 493 21.74 -1.26 21.04
C ARG A 493 22.77 -0.16 20.79
N GLU A 494 22.35 1.09 20.90
CA GLU A 494 23.22 2.25 20.71
C GLU A 494 24.34 2.28 21.75
N LEU A 495 24.00 2.07 23.03
CA LEU A 495 24.97 2.02 24.13
C LEU A 495 26.03 0.93 23.93
N TRP A 496 25.64 -0.23 23.40
CA TRP A 496 26.53 -1.37 23.18
C TRP A 496 27.21 -1.35 21.80
N GLY A 497 26.88 -0.38 20.94
CA GLY A 497 27.43 -0.28 19.59
C GLY A 497 27.06 -1.44 18.67
N VAL A 498 25.91 -2.08 18.90
CA VAL A 498 25.46 -3.25 18.13
C VAL A 498 24.79 -2.78 16.83
N GLY A 499 25.25 -3.28 15.69
CA GLY A 499 24.64 -2.98 14.39
C GLY A 499 23.29 -3.67 14.16
N TYR A 500 22.80 -3.62 12.93
CA TYR A 500 21.62 -4.37 12.47
C TYR A 500 22.08 -5.52 11.57
N PRO A 501 22.26 -6.75 12.08
CA PRO A 501 22.66 -7.88 11.26
C PRO A 501 21.53 -8.32 10.32
N ASP A 502 21.86 -8.71 9.09
CA ASP A 502 20.90 -9.30 8.15
C ASP A 502 20.40 -10.65 8.67
N SER A 503 21.35 -11.49 9.08
CA SER A 503 21.13 -12.78 9.74
C SER A 503 21.74 -12.73 11.14
N PRO A 504 20.97 -12.42 12.20
CA PRO A 504 21.47 -12.46 13.56
C PRO A 504 21.84 -13.89 13.95
N GLU A 505 22.99 -14.05 14.60
CA GLU A 505 23.32 -15.29 15.31
C GLU A 505 22.38 -15.42 16.52
N GLU A 506 21.79 -16.60 16.70
CA GLU A 506 20.79 -16.84 17.75
C GLU A 506 21.36 -16.59 19.16
N GLU A 507 22.67 -16.76 19.36
CA GLU A 507 23.33 -16.79 20.67
C GLU A 507 24.33 -15.63 20.89
N THR A 508 23.87 -14.38 20.73
CA THR A 508 24.65 -13.21 21.18
C THR A 508 24.14 -12.68 22.51
N VAL A 509 25.00 -11.99 23.28
CA VAL A 509 24.61 -11.28 24.51
C VAL A 509 23.44 -10.32 24.26
N PHE A 510 23.42 -9.67 23.09
CA PHE A 510 22.33 -8.80 22.71
C PHE A 510 21.04 -9.56 22.36
N SER A 511 21.13 -10.73 21.73
CA SER A 511 19.98 -11.63 21.49
C SER A 511 19.31 -12.04 22.80
N GLN A 512 20.10 -12.47 23.79
CA GLN A 512 19.59 -12.80 25.12
C GLN A 512 18.93 -11.59 25.80
N PHE A 513 19.57 -10.42 25.74
CA PHE A 513 18.99 -9.19 26.28
C PHE A 513 17.64 -8.84 25.63
N VAL A 514 17.53 -9.02 24.31
CA VAL A 514 16.27 -8.82 23.58
C VAL A 514 15.20 -9.79 24.06
N GLU A 515 15.52 -11.08 24.18
CA GLU A 515 14.59 -12.10 24.71
C GLU A 515 14.14 -11.78 26.12
N ASP A 516 15.06 -11.48 27.04
CA ASP A 516 14.75 -11.16 28.43
C ASP A 516 13.87 -9.90 28.52
N THR A 517 14.16 -8.88 27.70
CA THR A 517 13.38 -7.65 27.62
C THR A 517 11.96 -7.92 27.14
N LEU A 518 11.80 -8.74 26.10
CA LEU A 518 10.49 -9.11 25.58
C LEU A 518 9.72 -9.98 26.59
N ALA A 519 10.39 -10.95 27.24
CA ALA A 519 9.79 -11.83 28.23
C ALA A 519 9.27 -11.08 29.46
N ASN A 520 9.98 -10.03 29.88
CA ASN A 520 9.64 -9.20 31.04
C ASN A 520 8.64 -8.06 30.72
N ALA A 521 8.23 -7.90 29.47
CA ALA A 521 7.14 -6.98 29.14
C ALA A 521 5.85 -7.40 29.88
N ALA A 522 4.97 -6.44 30.15
CA ALA A 522 3.74 -6.65 30.92
C ALA A 522 2.65 -7.42 30.14
N TRP A 523 2.94 -8.65 29.71
CA TRP A 523 2.02 -9.53 29.00
C TRP A 523 0.80 -9.87 29.87
N PRO A 524 -0.43 -9.77 29.34
CA PRO A 524 -1.62 -10.12 30.10
C PRO A 524 -1.67 -11.62 30.38
N LYS A 525 -2.41 -12.01 31.44
CA LYS A 525 -2.57 -13.43 31.82
C LYS A 525 -3.11 -14.32 30.68
N SER A 526 -3.89 -13.75 29.77
CA SER A 526 -4.45 -14.46 28.61
C SER A 526 -3.46 -14.65 27.46
N HIS A 527 -2.29 -13.98 27.48
CA HIS A 527 -1.31 -14.00 26.39
C HIS A 527 0.11 -13.81 26.94
N GLN A 528 0.50 -14.64 27.91
CA GLN A 528 1.82 -14.59 28.55
C GLN A 528 2.92 -14.97 27.57
N TRP A 529 4.14 -14.44 27.74
CA TRP A 529 5.29 -14.78 26.90
C TRP A 529 5.46 -16.29 26.66
N MET A 530 5.38 -17.09 27.72
CA MET A 530 5.54 -18.56 27.63
C MET A 530 4.37 -19.28 26.94
N SER A 531 3.22 -18.61 26.75
CA SER A 531 2.09 -19.15 25.96
C SER A 531 2.23 -18.88 24.47
N ILE A 532 3.12 -17.97 24.07
CA ILE A 532 3.46 -17.72 22.67
C ILE A 532 4.29 -18.91 22.16
N SER A 533 4.02 -19.35 20.93
CA SER A 533 4.74 -20.46 20.30
C SER A 533 6.25 -20.19 20.30
N LYS A 534 7.07 -21.25 20.28
CA LYS A 534 8.52 -21.06 20.25
C LYS A 534 8.95 -20.36 18.96
N GLU A 535 8.30 -20.69 17.85
CA GLU A 535 8.50 -20.07 16.55
C GLU A 535 8.22 -18.56 16.58
N ASP A 536 7.07 -18.15 17.13
CA ASP A 536 6.69 -16.73 17.19
C ASP A 536 7.54 -15.93 18.19
N ARG A 537 7.97 -16.56 19.30
CA ARG A 537 8.95 -15.94 20.20
C ARG A 537 10.28 -15.69 19.50
N ASN A 538 10.78 -16.70 18.78
CA ASN A 538 12.01 -16.55 17.99
C ASN A 538 11.86 -15.47 16.90
N LEU A 539 10.68 -15.34 16.29
CA LEU A 539 10.38 -14.27 15.35
C LEU A 539 10.49 -12.88 16.00
N LEU A 540 9.87 -12.68 17.16
CA LEU A 540 9.93 -11.42 17.91
C LEU A 540 11.36 -11.10 18.36
N VAL A 541 12.12 -12.09 18.85
CA VAL A 541 13.51 -11.91 19.25
C VAL A 541 14.38 -11.56 18.05
N LYS A 542 14.28 -12.32 16.94
CA LYS A 542 15.01 -12.04 15.70
C LYS A 542 14.71 -10.62 15.21
N ALA A 543 13.45 -10.21 15.19
CA ALA A 543 13.03 -8.87 14.80
C ALA A 543 13.55 -7.77 15.74
N GLY A 544 13.62 -8.06 17.05
CA GLY A 544 14.22 -7.19 18.04
C GLY A 544 15.73 -7.04 17.82
N VAL A 545 16.46 -8.13 17.56
CA VAL A 545 17.90 -8.10 17.32
C VAL A 545 18.25 -7.35 16.03
N ASN A 546 17.45 -7.53 15.00
CA ASN A 546 17.81 -7.14 13.64
C ASN A 546 17.21 -5.78 13.22
N GLY A 547 16.42 -5.15 14.10
CA GLY A 547 15.82 -3.82 13.94
C GLY A 547 14.43 -3.80 13.31
N VAL A 548 13.91 -4.92 12.80
CA VAL A 548 12.54 -4.99 12.24
C VAL A 548 11.48 -4.59 13.25
N LEU A 549 11.65 -4.97 14.52
CA LEU A 549 10.65 -4.69 15.54
C LEU A 549 10.42 -3.18 15.72
N LYS A 550 11.47 -2.36 15.59
CA LYS A 550 11.39 -0.89 15.62
C LYS A 550 10.51 -0.37 14.49
N ASP A 551 10.73 -0.84 13.27
CA ASP A 551 10.00 -0.40 12.08
C ASP A 551 8.54 -0.88 12.09
N VAL A 552 8.29 -2.10 12.59
CA VAL A 552 6.93 -2.62 12.82
C VAL A 552 6.19 -1.74 13.84
N VAL A 553 6.84 -1.36 14.94
CA VAL A 553 6.24 -0.50 15.96
C VAL A 553 6.05 0.93 15.44
N GLU A 554 6.99 1.48 14.68
CA GLU A 554 6.83 2.76 14.01
C GLU A 554 5.59 2.75 13.10
N LEU A 555 5.50 1.79 12.18
CA LEU A 555 4.40 1.70 11.23
C LEU A 555 3.06 1.47 11.93
N TYR A 556 2.92 0.37 12.68
CA TYR A 556 1.61 -0.05 13.18
C TYR A 556 1.14 0.72 14.42
N PHE A 557 2.06 1.07 15.32
CA PHE A 557 1.67 1.70 16.59
C PHE A 557 1.78 3.22 16.53
N GLN A 558 2.83 3.78 15.90
CA GLN A 558 3.05 5.22 15.85
C GLN A 558 2.35 5.91 14.67
N ILE A 559 2.43 5.34 13.47
CA ILE A 559 1.88 5.94 12.22
C ILE A 559 0.41 5.58 12.03
N LEU A 560 0.05 4.30 12.04
CA LEU A 560 -1.33 3.88 11.78
C LEU A 560 -2.27 4.15 12.96
N LYS A 561 -1.75 4.11 14.21
CA LYS A 561 -2.52 4.36 15.45
C LYS A 561 -3.82 3.55 15.58
N THR A 562 -3.96 2.43 14.87
CA THR A 562 -5.09 1.51 14.94
C THR A 562 -4.64 0.16 15.50
N LYS A 563 -5.56 -0.59 16.12
CA LYS A 563 -5.31 -2.02 16.37
C LYS A 563 -5.41 -2.72 15.02
N PHE A 564 -4.29 -3.01 14.40
CA PHE A 564 -4.29 -3.72 13.12
C PHE A 564 -4.65 -5.18 13.38
N ASN A 565 -5.84 -5.58 12.95
CA ASN A 565 -6.24 -6.99 12.93
C ASN A 565 -5.71 -7.62 11.63
N ALA A 566 -4.41 -7.93 11.59
CA ALA A 566 -3.95 -8.90 10.60
C ALA A 566 -4.70 -10.20 10.88
N GLN A 567 -5.44 -10.75 9.91
CA GLN A 567 -5.75 -12.17 10.02
C GLN A 567 -4.41 -12.89 9.89
N PRO A 568 -3.97 -13.67 10.90
CA PRO A 568 -2.73 -14.41 10.77
C PRO A 568 -2.89 -15.34 9.56
N VAL A 569 -1.97 -15.25 8.60
CA VAL A 569 -1.78 -16.35 7.66
C VAL A 569 -1.28 -17.49 8.54
N LYS A 570 -2.16 -18.44 8.84
CA LYS A 570 -1.75 -19.67 9.50
C LYS A 570 -0.70 -20.30 8.60
N SER A 571 0.56 -20.28 9.04
CA SER A 571 1.54 -21.24 8.59
C SER A 571 1.08 -22.58 9.15
N SER A 572 0.36 -23.36 8.34
CA SER A 572 0.25 -24.80 8.57
C SER A 572 1.55 -25.45 8.15
#